data_AF-A0AAE4Z8I4-F1
#
_entry.id   AF-A0AAE4Z8I4-F1
#
_cell.length_a   1.000
_cell.length_b   1.000
_cell.length_c   1.000
_cell.angle_alpha   90.00
_cell.angle_beta   90.00
_cell.angle_gamma   90.00
#
_symmetry.space_group_name_H-M   'P 1'
#
loop_
_entity.id
_entity.type
_entity.pdbx_description
1 polymer ?
#
loop_
_entity_poly.entity_id
_entity_poly.type
_entity_poly.pdbx_seq_one_letter_code
_entity_poly.pdbx_strand_id
1 'polypeptide(L)'
;MAARDITVHRHHLSAGRHLYPGLIVARLLHNFEDFVSGYQELSPLPSLPPEFFVLFQVALLILLAAATPSVAHGRPWALRLAKLWAIIEILNGVGHIMITLLEWEFYPGFWTSPLLVIFGAALGRSLRR
;
A
#
# COMPACT_ATOMS: atom_id res chain seq x y z
N MET A 1 23.83 -11.32 41.04
CA MET A 1 22.70 -10.91 40.19
C MET A 1 23.10 -11.12 38.74
N ALA A 2 22.61 -12.18 38.11
CA ALA A 2 22.94 -12.49 36.72
C ALA A 2 22.14 -11.55 35.79
N ALA A 3 22.85 -10.83 34.93
CA ALA A 3 22.24 -10.04 33.86
C ALA A 3 21.47 -11.00 32.95
N ARG A 4 20.15 -10.89 32.92
CA ARG A 4 19.32 -11.56 31.92
C ARG A 4 19.70 -10.97 30.57
N ASP A 5 20.40 -11.78 29.78
CA ASP A 5 20.72 -11.49 28.40
C ASP A 5 19.41 -11.50 27.60
N ILE A 6 18.79 -10.33 27.48
CA ILE A 6 17.59 -10.11 26.66
C ILE A 6 18.06 -10.00 25.21
N THR A 7 18.58 -11.11 24.67
CA THR A 7 18.81 -11.30 23.24
C THR A 7 17.46 -11.58 22.59
N VAL A 8 16.61 -10.54 22.54
CA VAL A 8 15.36 -10.58 21.77
C VAL A 8 15.73 -10.82 20.32
N HIS A 9 15.34 -11.98 19.80
CA HIS A 9 15.53 -12.45 18.44
C HIS A 9 15.20 -11.36 17.40
N ARG A 10 16.23 -10.61 16.95
CA ARG A 10 16.13 -9.62 15.86
C ARG A 10 15.74 -10.23 14.51
N HIS A 11 15.78 -11.56 14.37
CA HIS A 11 15.59 -12.24 13.09
C HIS A 11 14.16 -12.17 12.54
N HIS A 12 13.13 -12.13 13.39
CA HIS A 12 11.73 -12.12 12.92
C HIS A 12 11.28 -10.77 12.34
N LEU A 13 11.95 -9.67 12.69
CA LEU A 13 11.62 -8.35 12.14
C LEU A 13 12.16 -8.14 10.72
N SER A 14 12.99 -9.05 10.18
CA SER A 14 13.59 -8.90 8.85
C SER A 14 12.62 -9.28 7.72
N ALA A 15 11.87 -10.37 7.86
CA ALA A 15 11.08 -10.95 6.78
C ALA A 15 9.97 -10.03 6.26
N GLY A 16 9.29 -9.29 7.15
CA GLY A 16 8.20 -8.39 6.78
C GLY A 16 8.63 -7.16 5.97
N ARG A 17 9.90 -6.75 6.09
CA ARG A 17 10.40 -5.51 5.46
C ARG A 17 10.50 -5.63 3.94
N HIS A 18 10.75 -6.84 3.44
CA HIS A 18 10.82 -7.12 2.01
C HIS A 18 9.46 -7.02 1.31
N LEU A 19 8.36 -7.06 2.06
CA LEU A 19 7.00 -6.92 1.52
C LEU A 19 6.64 -5.47 1.21
N TYR A 20 7.32 -4.50 1.84
CA TYR A 20 7.04 -3.08 1.62
C TYR A 20 7.34 -2.61 0.19
N PRO A 21 8.51 -2.93 -0.41
CA PRO A 21 8.73 -2.71 -1.84
C PRO A 21 7.67 -3.38 -2.73
N GLY A 22 7.22 -4.58 -2.37
CA GLY A 22 6.15 -5.27 -3.10
C GLY A 22 4.83 -4.50 -3.10
N LEU A 23 4.46 -3.91 -1.96
CA LEU A 23 3.28 -3.04 -1.86
C LEU A 23 3.42 -1.77 -2.71
N ILE A 24 4.62 -1.17 -2.78
CA ILE A 24 4.89 -0.01 -3.66
C ILE A 24 4.72 -0.38 -5.12
N VAL A 25 5.25 -1.54 -5.54
CA VAL A 25 5.09 -2.03 -6.93
C VAL A 25 3.61 -2.29 -7.23
N ALA A 26 2.87 -2.92 -6.31
CA ALA A 26 1.43 -3.12 -6.47
C ALA A 26 0.68 -1.79 -6.63
N ARG A 27 1.02 -0.77 -5.82
CA ARG A 27 0.44 0.58 -5.94
C ARG A 27 0.79 1.27 -7.25
N LEU A 28 2.02 1.14 -7.73
CA LEU A 28 2.42 1.66 -9.04
C LEU A 28 1.60 1.03 -10.16
N LEU A 29 1.47 -0.30 -10.16
CA LEU A 29 0.68 -1.01 -11.17
C LEU A 29 -0.79 -0.59 -11.12
N HIS A 30 -1.35 -0.43 -9.92
CA HIS A 30 -2.72 0.01 -9.74
C HIS A 30 -2.96 1.44 -10.23
N ASN A 31 -2.10 2.40 -9.85
CA ASN A 31 -2.17 3.76 -10.38
C ASN A 31 -2.03 3.81 -11.91
N PHE A 32 -1.23 2.91 -12.50
CA PHE A 32 -1.07 2.82 -13.95
C PHE A 32 -2.35 2.31 -14.63
N GLU A 33 -3.00 1.28 -14.08
CA GLU A 33 -4.29 0.80 -14.57
C GLU A 33 -5.36 1.91 -14.47
N ASP A 34 -5.45 2.60 -13.34
CA ASP A 34 -6.37 3.73 -13.13
C ASP A 34 -6.14 4.82 -14.18
N PHE A 35 -4.88 5.18 -14.45
CA PHE A 35 -4.53 6.22 -15.42
C PHE A 35 -4.91 5.83 -16.86
N VAL A 36 -4.57 4.60 -17.28
CA VAL A 36 -4.84 4.11 -18.65
C VAL A 36 -6.34 3.91 -18.88
N SER A 37 -7.08 3.54 -17.84
CA SER A 37 -8.53 3.32 -17.91
C SER A 37 -9.35 4.61 -17.77
N GLY A 38 -8.71 5.75 -17.50
CA GLY A 38 -9.37 7.05 -17.39
C GLY A 38 -10.04 7.30 -16.04
N TYR A 39 -9.66 6.57 -14.98
CA TYR A 39 -10.27 6.68 -13.65
C TYR A 39 -10.21 8.09 -13.07
N GLN A 40 -9.19 8.88 -13.43
CA GLN A 40 -9.06 10.28 -13.03
C GLN A 40 -10.26 11.15 -13.44
N GLU A 41 -10.98 10.78 -14.49
CA GLU A 41 -12.19 11.47 -14.96
C GLU A 41 -13.41 11.11 -14.09
N LEU A 42 -13.36 9.97 -13.40
CA LEU A 42 -14.39 9.47 -12.48
C LEU A 42 -14.12 9.90 -11.02
N SER A 43 -13.11 10.75 -10.80
CA SER A 43 -12.58 11.09 -9.48
C SER A 43 -13.69 11.44 -8.47
N PRO A 44 -13.68 10.86 -7.26
CA PRO A 44 -14.72 11.09 -6.25
C PRO A 44 -14.68 12.50 -5.64
N LEU A 45 -13.73 13.35 -6.05
CA LEU A 45 -13.64 14.75 -5.67
C LEU A 45 -14.06 15.63 -6.86
N PRO A 46 -15.37 15.86 -7.07
CA PRO A 46 -15.91 16.53 -8.27
C PRO A 46 -15.44 17.98 -8.43
N SER A 47 -14.78 18.56 -7.42
CA SER A 47 -14.25 19.92 -7.42
C SER A 47 -12.78 20.02 -7.83
N LEU A 48 -12.07 18.90 -8.06
CA LEU A 48 -10.65 18.91 -8.41
C LEU A 48 -10.45 18.50 -9.88
N PRO A 49 -9.61 19.23 -10.65
CA PRO A 49 -9.21 18.80 -11.98
C PRO A 49 -8.55 17.40 -11.96
N PRO A 50 -8.75 16.56 -12.99
CA PRO A 50 -8.17 15.21 -13.07
C PRO A 50 -6.64 15.17 -12.87
N GLU A 51 -5.93 16.23 -13.28
CA GLU A 51 -4.48 16.34 -13.12
C GLU A 51 -4.07 16.36 -11.64
N PHE A 52 -4.89 16.92 -10.76
CA PHE A 52 -4.62 16.90 -9.32
C PHE A 52 -4.71 15.48 -8.74
N PHE A 53 -5.62 14.65 -9.25
CA PHE A 53 -5.68 13.24 -8.86
C PHE A 53 -4.37 12.53 -9.24
N VAL A 54 -3.91 12.69 -10.48
CA VAL A 54 -2.65 12.08 -10.93
C VAL A 54 -1.45 12.58 -10.12
N LEU A 55 -1.35 13.90 -9.92
CA LEU A 55 -0.26 14.51 -9.13
C LEU A 55 -0.26 14.01 -7.69
N PHE A 56 -1.44 13.91 -7.06
CA PHE A 56 -1.60 13.39 -5.71
C PHE A 56 -1.12 11.92 -5.62
N GLN A 57 -1.52 11.09 -6.58
CA GLN A 57 -1.15 9.67 -6.62
C GLN A 57 0.36 9.47 -6.84
N VAL A 58 0.98 10.29 -7.69
CA VAL A 58 2.43 10.29 -7.90
C VAL A 58 3.17 10.76 -6.64
N ALA A 59 2.70 11.84 -6.00
CA ALA A 59 3.30 12.36 -4.78
C ALA A 59 3.25 11.33 -3.63
N LEU A 60 2.12 10.63 -3.48
CA LEU A 60 1.99 9.52 -2.54
C LEU A 60 2.97 8.39 -2.87
N LEU A 61 3.07 7.97 -4.12
CA LEU A 61 3.99 6.90 -4.53
C LEU A 61 5.46 7.28 -4.21
N ILE A 62 5.86 8.52 -4.50
CA ILE A 62 7.20 9.03 -4.17
C ILE A 62 7.43 9.03 -2.66
N LEU A 63 6.45 9.49 -1.87
CA LEU A 63 6.55 9.49 -0.41
C LEU A 63 6.76 8.07 0.15
N LEU A 64 6.03 7.09 -0.37
CA LEU A 64 6.17 5.69 0.04
C LEU A 64 7.53 5.13 -0.35
N ALA A 65 7.97 5.39 -1.58
CA ALA A 65 9.29 4.99 -2.06
C ALA A 65 10.40 5.59 -1.20
N ALA A 66 10.30 6.88 -0.86
CA ALA A 66 11.24 7.58 0.02
C ALA A 66 11.28 7.01 1.45
N ALA A 67 10.18 6.43 1.94
CA ALA A 67 10.14 5.76 3.24
C ALA A 67 10.83 4.38 3.24
N THR A 68 11.13 3.79 2.07
CA THR A 68 11.72 2.44 1.94
C THR A 68 12.97 2.24 2.80
N PRO A 69 13.98 3.13 2.81
CA PRO A 69 15.16 2.95 3.67
C PRO A 69 14.78 2.92 5.15
N SER A 70 13.87 3.79 5.59
CA SER A 70 13.44 3.83 7.00
C SER A 70 12.70 2.57 7.42
N VAL A 71 11.86 2.01 6.54
CA VAL A 71 11.20 0.71 6.74
C VAL A 71 12.22 -0.43 6.76
N ALA A 72 13.18 -0.43 5.84
CA ALA A 72 14.25 -1.44 5.78
C ALA A 72 15.12 -1.45 7.06
N HIS A 73 15.40 -0.28 7.63
CA HIS A 73 16.10 -0.15 8.91
C HIS A 73 15.21 -0.45 10.13
N GLY A 74 13.90 -0.67 9.95
CA GLY A 74 12.98 -0.98 11.03
C GLY A 74 12.70 0.21 11.96
N ARG A 75 12.75 1.45 11.46
CA ARG A 75 12.47 2.65 12.26
C ARG A 75 11.01 2.59 12.77
N PRO A 76 10.73 2.75 14.09
CA PRO A 76 9.39 2.53 14.63
C PRO A 76 8.28 3.37 13.98
N TRP A 77 8.56 4.64 13.68
CA TRP A 77 7.60 5.52 13.00
C TRP A 77 7.30 5.05 11.57
N ALA A 78 8.31 4.57 10.84
CA ALA A 78 8.17 4.11 9.47
C ALA A 78 7.39 2.80 9.40
N LEU A 79 7.56 1.91 10.39
CA LEU A 79 6.77 0.68 10.49
C LEU A 79 5.29 0.97 10.80
N ARG A 80 5.01 1.97 11.65
CA ARG A 80 3.63 2.43 11.89
C ARG A 80 3.01 3.01 10.62
N LEU A 81 3.76 3.83 9.89
CA LEU A 81 3.33 4.39 8.61
C LEU A 81 3.08 3.30 7.56
N ALA A 82 3.99 2.35 7.41
CA ALA A 82 3.83 1.21 6.51
C ALA A 82 2.61 0.34 6.85
N LYS A 83 2.32 0.16 8.14
CA LYS A 83 1.12 -0.55 8.59
C LYS A 83 -0.17 0.21 8.28
N LEU A 84 -0.18 1.53 8.52
CA LEU A 84 -1.31 2.38 8.14
C LEU A 84 -1.55 2.30 6.63
N TRP A 85 -0.48 2.41 5.85
CA TRP A 85 -0.54 2.33 4.41
C TRP A 85 -1.06 0.98 3.92
N ALA A 86 -0.59 -0.12 4.50
CA ALA A 86 -1.09 -1.45 4.21
C ALA A 86 -2.62 -1.56 4.40
N ILE A 87 -3.16 -0.94 5.45
CA ILE A 87 -4.62 -0.92 5.70
C ILE A 87 -5.34 -0.12 4.61
N ILE A 88 -4.82 1.07 4.26
CA ILE A 88 -5.40 1.92 3.22
C ILE A 88 -5.44 1.18 1.87
N GLU A 89 -4.36 0.50 1.49
CA GLU A 89 -4.28 -0.24 0.23
C GLU A 89 -5.20 -1.47 0.21
N ILE A 90 -5.36 -2.17 1.34
CA ILE A 90 -6.36 -3.25 1.45
C ILE A 90 -7.76 -2.70 1.22
N LEU A 91 -8.12 -1.60 1.91
CA LEU A 91 -9.44 -0.99 1.77
C LEU A 91 -9.69 -0.48 0.36
N ASN A 92 -8.66 0.11 -0.27
CA ASN A 92 -8.71 0.57 -1.65
C ASN A 92 -8.96 -0.61 -2.60
N GLY A 93 -8.11 -1.64 -2.59
CA GLY A 93 -8.28 -2.80 -3.46
C GLY A 93 -9.60 -3.56 -3.24
N VAL A 94 -10.06 -3.69 -1.99
CA VAL A 94 -11.39 -4.25 -1.69
C VAL A 94 -12.50 -3.38 -2.27
N GLY A 95 -12.38 -2.04 -2.20
CA GLY A 95 -13.34 -1.11 -2.78
C GLY A 95 -13.55 -1.32 -4.27
N HIS A 96 -12.47 -1.34 -5.05
CA HIS A 96 -12.53 -1.57 -6.50
C HIS A 96 -13.12 -2.95 -6.86
N ILE A 97 -12.75 -4.01 -6.11
CA ILE A 97 -13.34 -5.34 -6.29
C ILE A 97 -14.84 -5.32 -6.00
N MET A 98 -15.25 -4.70 -4.89
CA MET A 98 -16.66 -4.62 -4.50
C MET A 98 -17.49 -3.83 -5.52
N ILE A 99 -16.99 -2.70 -6.01
CA ILE A 99 -17.69 -1.90 -7.03
C ILE A 99 -17.90 -2.73 -8.31
N THR A 100 -16.84 -3.39 -8.80
CA THR A 100 -16.92 -4.30 -9.96
C THR A 100 -18.00 -5.37 -9.77
N LEU A 101 -18.06 -5.99 -8.58
CA LEU A 101 -19.05 -7.04 -8.28
C LEU A 101 -20.49 -6.51 -8.17
N LEU A 102 -20.67 -5.27 -7.70
CA LEU A 102 -21.98 -4.65 -7.53
C LEU A 102 -22.54 -4.11 -8.85
N GLU A 103 -21.69 -3.52 -9.68
CA GLU A 103 -22.08 -2.93 -10.97
C GLU A 103 -22.19 -3.98 -12.08
N TRP A 104 -21.64 -5.18 -11.89
CA TRP A 104 -21.55 -6.24 -12.90
C TRP A 104 -20.82 -5.79 -14.18
N GLU A 105 -20.03 -4.74 -14.06
CA GLU A 105 -19.27 -4.13 -15.14
C GLU A 105 -17.79 -4.04 -14.74
N PHE A 106 -16.93 -3.87 -15.73
CA PHE A 106 -15.51 -3.66 -15.47
C PHE A 106 -15.30 -2.29 -14.82
N TYR A 107 -14.73 -2.29 -13.60
CA TYR A 107 -14.31 -1.06 -12.94
C TYR A 107 -12.79 -0.88 -13.07
N PRO A 108 -12.30 0.32 -13.43
CA PRO A 108 -10.89 0.69 -13.35
C PRO A 108 -10.19 0.19 -12.09
N GLY A 109 -8.98 -0.35 -12.20
CA GLY A 109 -8.20 -0.84 -11.06
C GLY A 109 -8.57 -2.26 -10.60
N PHE A 110 -9.58 -2.90 -11.19
CA PHE A 110 -10.00 -4.26 -10.81
C PHE A 110 -8.90 -5.31 -10.97
N TRP A 111 -8.13 -5.28 -12.06
CA TRP A 111 -7.12 -6.33 -12.33
C TRP A 111 -5.96 -6.30 -11.35
N THR A 112 -5.59 -5.10 -10.89
CA THR A 112 -4.46 -4.90 -9.97
C THR A 112 -4.86 -4.85 -8.50
N SER A 113 -6.15 -4.62 -8.20
CA SER A 113 -6.67 -4.58 -6.82
C SER A 113 -6.34 -5.82 -5.97
N PRO A 114 -6.37 -7.07 -6.49
CA PRO A 114 -5.91 -8.24 -5.75
C PRO A 114 -4.47 -8.12 -5.24
N LEU A 115 -3.57 -7.46 -5.99
CA LEU A 115 -2.18 -7.26 -5.56
C LEU A 115 -2.10 -6.35 -4.34
N LEU A 116 -2.88 -5.27 -4.30
CA LEU A 116 -2.97 -4.38 -3.14
C LEU A 116 -3.43 -5.14 -1.89
N VAL A 117 -4.47 -5.97 -2.04
CA VAL A 117 -5.01 -6.77 -0.95
C VAL A 117 -3.98 -7.79 -0.46
N ILE A 118 -3.32 -8.52 -1.37
CA ILE A 118 -2.34 -9.56 -1.02
C ILE A 118 -1.12 -8.94 -0.33
N PHE A 119 -0.47 -7.94 -0.94
CA PHE A 119 0.73 -7.32 -0.37
C PHE A 119 0.41 -6.52 0.90
N GLY A 120 -0.73 -5.84 0.93
CA GLY A 120 -1.19 -5.11 2.11
C GLY A 120 -1.46 -6.06 3.28
N ALA A 121 -2.19 -7.16 3.06
CA ALA A 121 -2.48 -8.15 4.10
C ALA A 121 -1.20 -8.86 4.59
N ALA A 122 -0.31 -9.23 3.66
CA ALA A 122 0.96 -9.85 4.00
C ALA A 122 1.85 -8.90 4.83
N LEU A 123 2.00 -7.65 4.41
CA LEU A 123 2.75 -6.63 5.13
C LEU A 123 2.12 -6.35 6.50
N GLY A 124 0.81 -6.10 6.56
CA GLY A 124 0.07 -5.83 7.80
C GLY A 124 0.16 -6.96 8.81
N ARG A 125 0.11 -8.22 8.35
CA ARG A 125 0.33 -9.42 9.18
C ARG A 125 1.77 -9.50 9.69
N SER A 126 2.75 -9.17 8.85
CA SER A 126 4.17 -9.22 9.23
C SER A 126 4.55 -8.17 10.29
N LEU A 127 3.84 -7.03 10.31
CA LEU A 127 4.08 -5.91 11.25
C LEU A 127 3.25 -5.98 12.55
N ARG A 128 2.49 -7.06 12.79
CA ARG A 128 1.69 -7.25 14.02
C ARG A 128 2.48 -7.76 15.23
N ARG A 129 3.74 -8.14 15.05
CA ARG A 129 4.64 -8.68 16.08
C ARG A 129 5.70 -7.65 16.45
#